data_AF-A0A672T970-F1
#
_entry.id   AF-A0A672T970-F1
#
_cell.length_a   1.000
_cell.length_b   1.000
_cell.length_c   1.000
_cell.angle_alpha   90.00
_cell.angle_beta   90.00
_cell.angle_gamma   90.00
#
_symmetry.space_group_name_H-M   'P 1'
#
loop_
_entity.id
_entity.type
_entity.pdbx_description
1 polymer ?
#
loop_
_entity_poly.entity_id
_entity_poly.type
_entity_poly.pdbx_seq_one_letter_code
_entity_poly.pdbx_strand_id
1 'polypeptide(L)'
;LLVYVRFNPSHGFPVELEQGASVAELKETVGHLQGIQPDRLRVIFAGRELCNESTFQEFYLKCAAHPTCDNDTSAALDLIMLNTRRVPCIACTDIMTPVLVFQCAERHVICLECFHLYCVARLNERQFTQEPLVGYSLPCAAGCPDSLIKEVHHFQVLGDEQYERYQRYAAEECVLQMGGVLCLAPGCSLVCCLCQFVFCRDCKAEFHEDPCRQRTDTATGSALQGYIADEDAALHARWEQASQETISETTHLCPKCQVPVEKNGGCMHMVCPRPQCKFEWCWFCRVEWNRECMGNHWFG
;
A
#
# COMPACT_ATOMS: atom_id res chain seq x y z
N LEU A 1 -17.72 -12.64 -8.01
CA LEU A 1 -17.21 -11.75 -6.95
C LEU A 1 -16.72 -12.60 -5.77
N LEU A 2 -15.49 -12.38 -5.28
CA LEU A 2 -14.96 -13.06 -4.09
C LEU A 2 -15.04 -12.13 -2.88
N VAL A 3 -15.77 -12.52 -1.84
CA VAL A 3 -15.96 -11.73 -0.62
C VAL A 3 -15.40 -12.49 0.59
N TYR A 4 -14.57 -11.84 1.41
CA TYR A 4 -14.09 -12.43 2.65
C TYR A 4 -15.05 -12.14 3.81
N VAL A 5 -15.60 -13.19 4.41
CA VAL A 5 -16.56 -13.12 5.51
C VAL A 5 -15.88 -13.49 6.82
N ARG A 6 -15.96 -12.62 7.82
CA ARG A 6 -15.61 -12.96 9.22
C ARG A 6 -16.90 -13.28 9.98
N PHE A 7 -16.97 -14.47 10.56
CA PHE A 7 -18.14 -14.94 11.31
C PHE A 7 -17.71 -15.42 12.69
N ASN A 8 -18.14 -14.73 13.75
CA ASN A 8 -17.54 -14.83 15.11
C ASN A 8 -16.02 -14.49 15.06
N PRO A 9 -15.28 -14.35 16.19
CA PRO A 9 -13.93 -13.76 16.17
C PRO A 9 -12.83 -14.64 15.51
N SER A 10 -13.17 -15.42 14.49
CA SER A 10 -12.25 -16.24 13.71
C SER A 10 -11.69 -15.52 12.49
N HIS A 11 -10.68 -16.14 11.87
CA HIS A 11 -10.18 -15.76 10.54
C HIS A 11 -11.31 -15.71 9.52
N GLY A 12 -11.22 -14.74 8.60
CA GLY A 12 -12.18 -14.60 7.51
C GLY A 12 -12.03 -15.73 6.49
N PHE A 13 -13.13 -16.22 5.96
CA PHE A 13 -13.15 -17.23 4.90
C PHE A 13 -13.72 -16.64 3.61
N PRO A 14 -13.24 -17.10 2.43
CA PRO A 14 -13.74 -16.63 1.15
C PRO A 14 -15.14 -17.21 0.85
N VAL A 15 -16.01 -16.38 0.29
CA VAL A 15 -17.30 -16.77 -0.27
C VAL A 15 -17.37 -16.25 -1.71
N GLU A 16 -17.60 -17.14 -2.65
CA GLU A 16 -17.84 -16.79 -4.05
C GLU A 16 -19.32 -16.49 -4.26
N LEU A 17 -19.60 -15.34 -4.87
CA LEU A 17 -20.93 -14.88 -5.24
C LEU A 17 -20.98 -14.49 -6.71
N GLU A 18 -22.16 -14.59 -7.32
CA GLU A 18 -22.40 -14.05 -8.66
C GLU A 18 -22.39 -12.51 -8.66
N GLN A 19 -22.19 -11.92 -9.85
CA GLN A 19 -22.19 -10.47 -10.00
C GLN A 19 -23.60 -9.93 -9.78
N GLY A 20 -23.75 -8.90 -8.94
CA GLY A 20 -25.06 -8.35 -8.57
C GLY A 20 -25.81 -9.15 -7.50
N ALA A 21 -25.18 -10.18 -6.90
CA ALA A 21 -25.76 -10.95 -5.83
C ALA A 21 -26.25 -10.07 -4.67
N SER A 22 -27.31 -10.48 -3.98
CA SER A 22 -27.88 -9.75 -2.86
C SER A 22 -27.25 -10.16 -1.51
N VAL A 23 -27.40 -9.30 -0.51
CA VAL A 23 -27.04 -9.64 0.87
C VAL A 23 -27.87 -10.82 1.39
N ALA A 24 -29.09 -11.02 0.91
CA ALA A 24 -29.89 -12.20 1.23
C ALA A 24 -29.19 -13.48 0.76
N GLU A 25 -28.71 -13.51 -0.48
CA GLU A 25 -28.00 -14.67 -1.05
C GLU A 25 -26.67 -14.94 -0.31
N LEU A 26 -25.96 -13.89 0.12
CA LEU A 26 -24.78 -14.05 0.98
C LEU A 26 -25.16 -14.68 2.33
N LYS A 27 -26.25 -14.22 2.96
CA LYS A 27 -26.73 -14.80 4.23
C LYS A 27 -27.17 -16.25 4.06
N GLU A 28 -27.79 -16.61 2.95
CA GLU A 28 -28.10 -18.01 2.65
C GLU A 28 -26.83 -18.85 2.54
N THR A 29 -25.86 -18.38 1.76
CA THR A 29 -24.58 -19.09 1.56
C THR A 29 -23.83 -19.27 2.88
N VAL A 30 -23.67 -18.19 3.65
CA VAL A 30 -23.00 -18.24 4.96
C VAL A 30 -23.80 -19.04 5.97
N GLY A 31 -25.14 -18.95 5.94
CA GLY A 31 -26.03 -19.70 6.81
C GLY A 31 -25.92 -21.20 6.60
N HIS A 32 -25.86 -21.64 5.34
CA HIS A 32 -25.60 -23.04 4.99
C HIS A 32 -24.22 -23.51 5.47
N LEU A 33 -23.17 -22.70 5.25
CA LEU A 33 -21.80 -23.05 5.66
C LEU A 33 -21.64 -23.14 7.19
N GLN A 34 -22.36 -22.31 7.94
CA GLN A 34 -22.23 -22.21 9.40
C GLN A 34 -23.34 -22.95 10.17
N GLY A 35 -24.31 -23.54 9.46
CA GLY A 35 -25.45 -24.23 10.08
C GLY A 35 -26.41 -23.29 10.82
N ILE A 36 -26.55 -22.03 10.36
CA ILE A 36 -27.33 -20.99 11.00
C ILE A 36 -28.41 -20.48 10.04
N GLN A 37 -29.61 -20.25 10.56
CA GLN A 37 -30.71 -19.69 9.77
C GLN A 37 -30.34 -18.28 9.25
N PRO A 38 -30.52 -17.99 7.95
CA PRO A 38 -30.13 -16.71 7.33
C PRO A 38 -30.72 -15.48 8.04
N ASP A 39 -31.95 -15.58 8.53
CA ASP A 39 -32.64 -14.50 9.26
C ASP A 39 -31.96 -14.10 10.58
N ARG A 40 -31.11 -14.98 11.12
CA ARG A 40 -30.32 -14.70 12.33
C ARG A 40 -28.98 -14.05 12.03
N LEU A 41 -28.61 -13.94 10.76
CA LEU A 41 -27.35 -13.34 10.33
C LEU A 41 -27.55 -11.84 10.05
N ARG A 42 -26.61 -11.05 10.54
CA ARG A 42 -26.49 -9.61 10.23
C ARG A 42 -25.17 -9.41 9.49
N VAL A 43 -25.23 -8.76 8.33
CA VAL A 43 -24.05 -8.47 7.52
C VAL A 43 -23.64 -7.04 7.80
N ILE A 44 -22.40 -6.84 8.24
CA ILE A 44 -21.84 -5.52 8.53
C ILE A 44 -20.66 -5.28 7.60
N PHE A 45 -20.69 -4.17 6.87
CA PHE A 45 -19.60 -3.74 5.99
C PHE A 45 -19.28 -2.26 6.27
N ALA A 46 -18.00 -1.94 6.45
CA ALA A 46 -17.52 -0.60 6.79
C ALA A 46 -18.28 0.08 7.95
N GLY A 47 -18.68 -0.71 8.95
CA GLY A 47 -19.42 -0.23 10.14
C GLY A 47 -20.92 -0.01 9.93
N ARG A 48 -21.47 -0.31 8.75
CA ARG A 48 -22.91 -0.24 8.46
C ARG A 48 -23.49 -1.63 8.27
N GLU A 49 -24.66 -1.87 8.86
CA GLU A 49 -25.45 -3.06 8.57
C GLU A 49 -26.06 -2.93 7.17
N LEU A 50 -25.93 -4.00 6.38
CA LEU A 50 -26.50 -4.06 5.03
C LEU A 50 -27.88 -4.74 5.05
N CYS A 51 -28.82 -4.16 4.32
CA CYS A 51 -30.16 -4.72 4.15
C CYS A 51 -30.14 -5.88 3.15
N ASN A 52 -31.09 -6.81 3.26
CA ASN A 52 -31.20 -7.98 2.37
C ASN A 52 -31.26 -7.63 0.88
N GLU A 53 -31.92 -6.51 0.54
CA GLU A 53 -32.09 -6.01 -0.84
C GLU A 53 -30.82 -5.34 -1.41
N SER A 54 -29.79 -5.10 -0.58
CA SER A 54 -28.55 -4.51 -1.05
C SER A 54 -27.82 -5.51 -1.94
N THR A 55 -27.43 -5.07 -3.14
CA THR A 55 -26.66 -5.91 -4.08
C THR A 55 -25.19 -5.56 -4.03
N PHE A 56 -24.36 -6.59 -4.17
CA PHE A 56 -22.93 -6.44 -4.35
C PHE A 56 -22.66 -5.98 -5.79
N GLN A 57 -22.43 -4.68 -5.96
CA GLN A 57 -21.91 -4.13 -7.20
C GLN A 57 -20.39 -4.14 -7.19
N GLU A 58 -19.79 -4.32 -8.37
CA GLU A 58 -18.37 -4.06 -8.55
C GLU A 58 -18.16 -2.55 -8.62
N PHE A 59 -17.34 -2.04 -7.71
CA PHE A 59 -16.93 -0.65 -7.72
C PHE A 59 -15.53 -0.61 -8.31
N TYR A 60 -15.37 0.09 -9.43
CA TYR A 60 -14.09 0.32 -10.06
C TYR A 60 -13.52 1.65 -9.57
N LEU A 61 -12.35 1.62 -8.95
CA LEU A 61 -11.60 2.83 -8.64
C LEU A 61 -10.93 3.30 -9.94
N LYS A 62 -11.34 4.48 -10.41
CA LYS A 62 -10.79 5.12 -11.60
C LYS A 62 -9.90 6.29 -11.21
N CYS A 63 -8.86 6.53 -12.00
CA CYS A 63 -8.02 7.71 -11.80
C CYS A 63 -8.84 9.00 -11.98
N ALA A 64 -8.76 9.90 -10.99
CA ALA A 64 -9.44 11.20 -11.04
C ALA A 64 -8.69 12.25 -11.88
N ALA A 65 -7.41 12.02 -12.19
CA ALA A 65 -6.54 13.00 -12.85
C ALA A 65 -6.67 13.02 -14.38
N HIS A 66 -7.23 11.97 -14.99
CA HIS A 66 -7.43 11.90 -16.44
C HIS A 66 -8.71 11.13 -16.79
N PRO A 67 -9.33 11.43 -17.95
CA PRO A 67 -10.42 10.62 -18.46
C PRO A 67 -9.97 9.16 -18.58
N THR A 68 -10.75 8.26 -18.00
CA THR A 68 -10.53 6.81 -18.04
C THR A 68 -11.76 6.17 -18.68
N CYS A 69 -11.54 5.29 -19.66
CA CYS A 69 -12.63 4.50 -20.25
C CYS A 69 -13.10 3.42 -19.25
N ASP A 70 -14.21 2.74 -19.53
CA ASP A 70 -14.74 1.71 -18.61
C ASP A 70 -13.85 0.47 -18.48
N ASN A 71 -12.92 0.27 -19.41
CA ASN A 71 -11.96 -0.82 -19.37
C ASN A 71 -10.60 -0.43 -18.75
N ASP A 72 -10.40 0.84 -18.41
CA ASP A 72 -9.14 1.29 -17.80
C ASP A 72 -9.12 0.93 -16.32
N THR A 73 -8.31 -0.06 -15.96
CA THR A 73 -8.06 -0.46 -14.57
C THR A 73 -6.75 0.12 -14.07
N SER A 74 -6.72 0.57 -12.83
CA SER A 74 -5.49 0.98 -12.14
C SER A 74 -5.28 0.12 -10.89
N ALA A 75 -4.02 -0.14 -10.55
CA ALA A 75 -3.70 -0.81 -9.29
C ALA A 75 -4.06 0.11 -8.12
N ALA A 76 -4.82 -0.40 -7.16
CA ALA A 76 -5.07 0.31 -5.91
C ALA A 76 -3.85 0.16 -5.00
N LEU A 77 -3.27 1.30 -4.61
CA LEU A 77 -2.11 1.35 -3.72
C LEU A 77 -2.60 1.55 -2.28
N ASP A 78 -3.03 0.46 -1.65
CA ASP A 78 -3.73 0.45 -0.35
C ASP A 78 -2.86 0.88 0.84
N LEU A 79 -1.54 0.88 0.70
CA LEU A 79 -0.62 1.40 1.72
C LEU A 79 -0.45 2.92 1.64
N ILE A 80 -0.85 3.55 0.53
CA ILE A 80 -0.78 5.00 0.36
C ILE A 80 -2.05 5.63 0.93
N MET A 81 -1.90 6.39 2.00
CA MET A 81 -3.00 7.01 2.72
C MET A 81 -2.83 8.53 2.81
N LEU A 82 -3.96 9.24 2.86
CA LEU A 82 -3.98 10.67 3.19
C LEU A 82 -3.57 10.87 4.65
N ASN A 83 -2.62 11.75 4.91
CA ASN A 83 -2.10 11.97 6.26
C ASN A 83 -2.96 12.95 7.07
N THR A 84 -4.24 12.65 7.23
CA THR A 84 -5.19 13.45 8.02
C THR A 84 -4.82 13.51 9.50
N ARG A 85 -4.07 12.51 9.97
CA ARG A 85 -3.56 12.39 11.35
C ARG A 85 -2.31 13.25 11.62
N ARG A 86 -1.75 13.90 10.59
CA ARG A 86 -0.53 14.72 10.68
C ARG A 86 0.66 13.98 11.32
N VAL A 87 0.78 12.68 11.04
CA VAL A 87 1.88 11.85 11.56
C VAL A 87 3.17 12.20 10.81
N PRO A 88 4.28 12.48 11.50
CA PRO A 88 5.54 12.82 10.85
C PRO A 88 6.11 11.60 10.11
N CYS A 89 6.86 11.87 9.03
CA CYS A 89 7.61 10.87 8.30
C CYS A 89 8.71 10.26 9.17
N ILE A 90 8.87 8.94 9.15
CA ILE A 90 9.90 8.22 9.91
C ILE A 90 11.33 8.60 9.50
N ALA A 91 11.54 9.06 8.27
CA ALA A 91 12.87 9.38 7.75
C ALA A 91 13.21 10.86 7.87
N CYS A 92 12.35 11.76 7.40
CA CYS A 92 12.63 13.21 7.40
C CYS A 92 11.96 13.97 8.55
N THR A 93 11.10 13.35 9.35
CA THR A 93 10.32 13.96 10.43
C THR A 93 9.29 15.02 10.00
N ASP A 94 9.21 15.36 8.72
CA ASP A 94 8.21 16.28 8.19
C ASP A 94 6.82 15.65 8.09
N ILE A 95 5.80 16.49 8.21
CA ILE A 95 4.39 16.09 8.04
C ILE A 95 3.99 16.32 6.58
N MET A 96 3.92 15.23 5.81
CA MET A 96 3.61 15.24 4.38
C MET A 96 2.28 14.54 4.10
N THR A 97 1.68 14.78 2.94
CA THR A 97 0.51 14.02 2.45
C THR A 97 0.57 13.92 0.91
N PRO A 98 0.24 12.77 0.30
CA PRO A 98 -0.04 11.48 0.94
C PRO A 98 1.23 10.83 1.53
N VAL A 99 1.06 9.77 2.32
CA VAL A 99 2.13 8.98 2.95
C VAL A 99 1.91 7.50 2.71
N LEU A 100 2.98 6.71 2.73
CA LEU A 100 2.90 5.26 2.78
C LEU A 100 2.93 4.80 4.25
N VAL A 101 2.06 3.86 4.60
CA VAL A 101 2.01 3.26 5.94
C VAL A 101 2.35 1.79 5.84
N PHE A 102 3.47 1.41 6.46
CA PHE A 102 3.92 0.03 6.49
C PHE A 102 2.96 -0.87 7.29
N GLN A 103 2.91 -2.15 6.93
CA GLN A 103 2.12 -3.18 7.61
C GLN A 103 2.86 -3.81 8.80
N CYS A 104 3.85 -3.12 9.39
CA CYS A 104 4.47 -3.56 10.64
C CYS A 104 3.54 -3.34 11.84
N ALA A 105 3.84 -3.97 12.98
CA ALA A 105 3.07 -3.82 14.23
C ALA A 105 2.87 -2.37 14.67
N GLU A 106 3.90 -1.53 14.50
CA GLU A 106 3.86 -0.10 14.86
C GLU A 106 3.24 0.80 13.78
N ARG A 107 2.91 0.23 12.61
CA ARG A 107 2.37 0.93 11.44
C ARG A 107 3.13 2.21 11.10
N HIS A 108 4.43 2.10 10.91
CA HIS A 108 5.28 3.25 10.62
C HIS A 108 4.89 3.98 9.33
N VAL A 109 4.99 5.29 9.36
CA VAL A 109 4.63 6.22 8.28
C VAL A 109 5.88 6.74 7.60
N ILE A 110 5.90 6.74 6.27
CA ILE A 110 6.97 7.34 5.46
C ILE A 110 6.35 8.20 4.36
N CYS A 111 6.89 9.40 4.11
CA CYS A 111 6.43 10.21 2.98
C CYS A 111 6.90 9.59 1.65
N LEU A 112 6.21 9.90 0.54
CA LEU A 112 6.51 9.27 -0.75
C LEU A 112 7.91 9.62 -1.28
N GLU A 113 8.41 10.82 -0.99
CA GLU A 113 9.77 11.23 -1.36
C GLU A 113 10.83 10.40 -0.62
N CYS A 114 10.69 10.24 0.69
CA CYS A 114 11.57 9.35 1.45
C CYS A 114 11.42 7.90 0.99
N PHE A 115 10.20 7.42 0.74
CA PHE A 115 9.98 6.07 0.22
C PHE A 115 10.68 5.83 -1.13
N HIS A 116 10.68 6.82 -2.02
CA HIS A 116 11.44 6.77 -3.27
C HIS A 116 12.95 6.62 -2.99
N LEU A 117 13.51 7.49 -2.14
CA LEU A 117 14.93 7.43 -1.76
C LEU A 117 15.31 6.10 -1.09
N TYR A 118 14.43 5.57 -0.23
CA TYR A 118 14.59 4.27 0.40
C TYR A 118 14.74 3.15 -0.64
N CYS A 119 13.79 3.08 -1.58
CA CYS A 119 13.79 2.04 -2.60
C CYS A 119 15.00 2.14 -3.50
N VAL A 120 15.36 3.35 -3.97
CA VAL A 120 16.52 3.56 -4.83
C VAL A 120 17.81 3.18 -4.11
N ALA A 121 17.98 3.55 -2.85
CA ALA A 121 19.14 3.14 -2.05
C ALA A 121 19.24 1.60 -1.96
N ARG A 122 18.14 0.92 -1.62
CA ARG A 122 18.13 -0.54 -1.50
C ARG A 122 18.27 -1.27 -2.83
N LEU A 123 17.83 -0.68 -3.95
CA LEU A 123 18.10 -1.20 -5.30
C LEU A 123 19.61 -1.13 -5.61
N ASN A 124 20.24 0.01 -5.32
CA ASN A 124 21.67 0.20 -5.57
C ASN A 124 22.55 -0.71 -4.71
N GLU A 125 22.17 -0.90 -3.44
CA GLU A 125 22.89 -1.73 -2.47
C GLU A 125 22.55 -3.22 -2.56
N ARG A 126 21.59 -3.60 -3.41
CA ARG A 126 21.09 -4.96 -3.56
C ARG A 126 20.57 -5.59 -2.27
N GLN A 127 19.66 -4.87 -1.61
CA GLN A 127 19.10 -5.26 -0.31
C GLN A 127 17.58 -5.47 -0.36
N PHE A 128 17.03 -5.79 -1.54
CA PHE A 128 15.66 -6.30 -1.61
C PHE A 128 15.62 -7.73 -1.05
N THR A 129 14.60 -8.00 -0.24
CA THR A 129 14.39 -9.31 0.38
C THR A 129 13.53 -10.17 -0.52
N GLN A 130 13.97 -11.39 -0.80
CA GLN A 130 13.18 -12.37 -1.55
C GLN A 130 12.18 -13.06 -0.61
N GLU A 131 10.91 -13.02 -0.98
CA GLU A 131 9.81 -13.71 -0.31
C GLU A 131 9.15 -14.66 -1.33
N PRO A 132 9.09 -15.99 -1.08
CA PRO A 132 8.69 -16.99 -2.08
C PRO A 132 7.38 -16.74 -2.83
N LEU A 133 6.38 -16.15 -2.17
CA LEU A 133 5.05 -15.90 -2.76
C LEU A 133 4.86 -14.48 -3.31
N VAL A 134 5.76 -13.55 -2.96
CA VAL A 134 5.65 -12.12 -3.32
C VAL A 134 6.69 -11.72 -4.37
N GLY A 135 7.86 -12.38 -4.38
CA GLY A 135 9.02 -11.96 -5.14
C GLY A 135 9.96 -11.10 -4.31
N TYR A 136 10.60 -10.09 -4.92
CA TYR A 136 11.50 -9.20 -4.22
C TYR A 136 10.74 -8.00 -3.66
N SER A 137 10.91 -7.72 -2.37
CA SER A 137 10.23 -6.63 -1.69
C SER A 137 11.11 -5.98 -0.62
N LEU A 138 10.59 -4.92 0.01
CA LEU A 138 11.25 -4.21 1.10
C LEU A 138 10.39 -4.24 2.36
N PRO A 139 11.02 -4.42 3.54
CA PRO A 139 10.36 -4.26 4.81
C PRO A 139 10.19 -2.77 5.16
N CYS A 140 9.55 -2.53 6.30
CA CYS A 140 9.54 -1.22 6.96
C CYS A 140 10.97 -0.64 7.07
N ALA A 141 11.12 0.65 6.81
CA ALA A 141 12.40 1.37 6.90
C ALA A 141 13.03 1.34 8.31
N ALA A 142 12.25 1.03 9.35
CA ALA A 142 12.75 0.78 10.70
C ALA A 142 13.32 -0.64 10.91
N GLY A 143 13.24 -1.53 9.92
CA GLY A 143 13.67 -2.92 10.04
C GLY A 143 12.72 -3.79 10.86
N CYS A 144 11.44 -3.43 10.98
CA CYS A 144 10.46 -4.22 11.73
C CYS A 144 10.29 -5.64 11.13
N PRO A 145 10.09 -6.67 11.96
CA PRO A 145 9.77 -8.01 11.47
C PRO A 145 8.42 -8.03 10.76
N ASP A 146 8.22 -9.01 9.87
CA ASP A 146 6.96 -9.30 9.16
C ASP A 146 6.31 -8.10 8.47
N SER A 147 7.12 -7.16 7.99
CA SER A 147 6.68 -5.87 7.48
C SER A 147 6.90 -5.67 5.98
N LEU A 148 7.19 -6.76 5.25
CA LEU A 148 7.36 -6.75 3.80
C LEU A 148 6.11 -6.22 3.10
N ILE A 149 6.32 -5.33 2.12
CA ILE A 149 5.25 -4.87 1.23
C ILE A 149 4.81 -6.06 0.37
N LYS A 150 3.60 -6.56 0.59
CA LYS A 150 3.07 -7.73 -0.12
C LYS A 150 2.59 -7.41 -1.53
N GLU A 151 2.08 -6.20 -1.73
CA GLU A 151 1.56 -5.74 -3.02
C GLU A 151 2.65 -4.97 -3.76
N VAL A 152 3.35 -5.63 -4.68
CA VAL A 152 4.54 -5.10 -5.37
C VAL A 152 4.24 -3.91 -6.29
N HIS A 153 2.98 -3.71 -6.68
CA HIS A 153 2.57 -2.54 -7.48
C HIS A 153 2.85 -1.21 -6.76
N HIS A 154 3.04 -1.20 -5.43
CA HIS A 154 3.49 0.00 -4.71
C HIS A 154 4.82 0.55 -5.21
N PHE A 155 5.71 -0.29 -5.75
CA PHE A 155 6.98 0.16 -6.33
C PHE A 155 6.81 0.90 -7.66
N GLN A 156 5.61 0.95 -8.26
CA GLN A 156 5.34 1.82 -9.42
C GLN A 156 5.46 3.31 -9.07
N VAL A 157 5.34 3.68 -7.79
CA VAL A 157 5.54 5.07 -7.33
C VAL A 157 6.97 5.58 -7.57
N LEU A 158 7.91 4.68 -7.87
CA LEU A 158 9.29 5.04 -8.19
C LEU A 158 9.42 5.71 -9.57
N GLY A 159 8.38 5.63 -10.40
CA GLY A 159 8.42 6.06 -11.80
C GLY A 159 9.06 5.02 -12.72
N ASP A 160 8.82 5.17 -14.03
CA ASP A 160 9.12 4.14 -15.04
C ASP A 160 10.57 3.65 -15.00
N GLU A 161 11.54 4.57 -14.93
CA GLU A 161 12.97 4.23 -14.96
C GLU A 161 13.38 3.34 -13.77
N GLN A 162 12.99 3.72 -12.56
CA GLN A 162 13.37 2.99 -11.35
C GLN A 162 12.54 1.72 -11.16
N TYR A 163 11.26 1.73 -11.59
CA TYR A 163 10.43 0.54 -11.58
C TYR A 163 10.92 -0.52 -12.57
N GLU A 164 11.39 -0.12 -13.76
CA GLU A 164 11.99 -1.04 -14.71
C GLU A 164 13.28 -1.68 -14.15
N ARG A 165 14.11 -0.91 -13.43
CA ARG A 165 15.27 -1.45 -12.69
C ARG A 165 14.83 -2.46 -11.64
N TYR A 166 13.77 -2.18 -10.88
CA TYR A 166 13.21 -3.12 -9.92
C TYR A 166 12.68 -4.41 -10.58
N GLN A 167 11.99 -4.31 -11.72
CA GLN A 167 11.49 -5.49 -12.44
C GLN A 167 12.64 -6.41 -12.91
N ARG A 168 13.77 -5.83 -13.32
CA ARG A 168 14.96 -6.59 -13.73
C ARG A 168 15.73 -7.19 -12.55
N TYR A 169 15.56 -6.66 -11.35
CA TYR A 169 16.27 -7.09 -10.13
C TYR A 169 16.18 -8.60 -9.90
N ALA A 170 14.99 -9.20 -10.07
CA ALA A 170 14.81 -10.64 -9.87
C ALA A 170 15.65 -11.50 -10.83
N ALA A 171 15.72 -11.08 -12.09
CA ALA A 171 16.51 -11.77 -13.11
C ALA A 171 18.01 -11.57 -12.87
N GLU A 172 18.42 -10.38 -12.45
CA GLU A 172 19.80 -10.07 -12.06
C GLU A 172 20.28 -10.92 -10.87
N GLU A 173 19.48 -11.01 -9.80
CA GLU A 173 19.82 -11.79 -8.62
C GLU A 173 19.92 -13.28 -8.92
N CYS A 174 19.04 -13.83 -9.77
CA CYS A 174 19.12 -15.20 -10.23
C CYS A 174 20.48 -15.51 -10.90
N VAL A 175 20.95 -14.62 -11.79
CA VAL A 175 22.25 -14.75 -12.45
C VAL A 175 23.39 -14.78 -11.42
N LEU A 176 23.34 -13.92 -10.41
CA LEU A 176 24.37 -13.83 -9.38
C LEU A 176 24.38 -15.05 -8.44
N GLN A 177 23.20 -15.54 -8.04
CA GLN A 177 23.08 -16.74 -7.22
C GLN A 177 23.65 -17.98 -7.93
N MET A 178 23.57 -18.02 -9.27
CA MET A 178 24.20 -19.05 -10.09
C MET A 178 25.72 -18.82 -10.33
N GLY A 179 26.32 -17.81 -9.69
CA GLY A 179 27.74 -17.46 -9.82
C GLY A 179 28.09 -16.67 -11.10
N GLY A 180 27.07 -16.19 -11.81
CA GLY A 180 27.22 -15.30 -12.96
C GLY A 180 27.61 -13.89 -12.57
N VAL A 181 27.97 -13.07 -13.57
CA VAL A 181 28.27 -11.65 -13.42
C VAL A 181 27.41 -10.84 -14.37
N LEU A 182 26.99 -9.64 -13.95
CA LEU A 182 26.23 -8.74 -14.81
C LEU A 182 27.15 -7.98 -15.77
N CYS A 183 26.59 -7.58 -16.91
CA CYS A 183 27.26 -6.70 -17.84
C CYS A 183 27.43 -5.30 -17.23
N LEU A 184 28.59 -4.68 -17.43
CA LEU A 184 28.91 -3.34 -16.92
C LEU A 184 28.72 -2.23 -17.97
N ALA A 185 28.26 -2.59 -19.17
CA ALA A 185 28.03 -1.61 -20.23
C ALA A 185 26.85 -0.68 -19.85
N PRO A 186 26.98 0.65 -20.03
CA PRO A 186 25.89 1.59 -19.76
C PRO A 186 24.62 1.20 -20.51
N GLY A 187 23.51 1.05 -19.78
CA GLY A 187 22.20 0.67 -20.36
C GLY A 187 22.02 -0.83 -20.64
N CYS A 188 22.99 -1.68 -20.30
CA CYS A 188 22.88 -3.13 -20.46
C CYS A 188 22.55 -3.83 -19.14
N SER A 189 21.46 -4.60 -19.12
CA SER A 189 20.85 -5.12 -17.88
C SER A 189 20.95 -6.63 -17.67
N LEU A 190 21.22 -7.42 -18.71
CA LEU A 190 21.40 -8.87 -18.57
C LEU A 190 22.39 -9.39 -19.60
N VAL A 191 23.12 -10.45 -19.21
CA VAL A 191 24.08 -11.26 -19.99
C VAL A 191 23.96 -10.99 -21.48
N CYS A 192 24.75 -10.04 -21.95
CA CYS A 192 24.56 -9.50 -23.27
C CYS A 192 25.48 -10.23 -24.23
N CYS A 193 24.90 -11.19 -24.96
CA CYS A 193 25.60 -11.92 -26.01
C CYS A 193 26.03 -11.01 -27.19
N LEU A 194 25.50 -9.78 -27.25
CA LEU A 194 25.79 -8.78 -28.28
C LEU A 194 26.74 -7.67 -27.81
N CYS A 195 27.01 -7.60 -26.51
CA CYS A 195 27.88 -6.58 -25.94
C CYS A 195 29.31 -7.09 -26.07
N GLN A 196 30.07 -6.53 -27.01
CA GLN A 196 31.51 -6.82 -27.15
C GLN A 196 32.35 -6.23 -26.00
N PHE A 197 31.74 -5.93 -24.86
CA PHE A 197 32.38 -5.31 -23.72
C PHE A 197 33.07 -6.39 -22.87
N VAL A 198 34.40 -6.41 -22.90
CA VAL A 198 35.23 -7.37 -22.15
C VAL A 198 35.78 -6.68 -20.91
N PHE A 199 35.55 -7.28 -19.75
CA PHE A 199 35.95 -6.74 -18.46
C PHE A 199 36.52 -7.85 -17.57
N CYS A 200 37.31 -7.47 -16.58
CA CYS A 200 37.86 -8.40 -15.61
C CYS A 200 36.78 -8.84 -14.61
N ARG A 201 36.59 -10.16 -14.47
CA ARG A 201 35.58 -10.74 -13.57
C ARG A 201 35.80 -10.36 -12.11
N ASP A 202 37.05 -10.22 -11.70
CA ASP A 202 37.42 -10.08 -10.28
C ASP A 202 37.36 -8.63 -9.81
N CYS A 203 37.91 -7.68 -10.58
CA CYS A 203 37.93 -6.27 -10.20
C CYS A 203 36.83 -5.43 -10.85
N LYS A 204 36.05 -6.01 -11.78
CA LYS A 204 34.99 -5.32 -12.53
C LYS A 204 35.48 -4.10 -13.33
N ALA A 205 36.79 -4.00 -13.60
CA ALA A 205 37.38 -2.98 -14.46
C ALA A 205 37.56 -3.51 -15.90
N GLU A 206 38.10 -2.69 -16.80
CA GLU A 206 38.49 -3.14 -18.15
C GLU A 206 39.35 -4.40 -18.09
N PHE A 207 39.23 -5.24 -19.12
CA PHE A 207 39.98 -6.49 -19.18
C PHE A 207 41.49 -6.23 -19.10
N HIS A 208 42.18 -7.03 -18.30
CA HIS A 208 43.62 -6.97 -18.12
C HIS A 208 44.18 -8.38 -17.88
N GLU A 209 45.42 -8.62 -18.31
CA GLU A 209 46.13 -9.91 -18.10
C GLU A 209 46.93 -9.95 -16.78
N ASP A 210 47.35 -8.79 -16.29
CA ASP A 210 48.07 -8.64 -15.02
C ASP A 210 47.19 -9.02 -13.80
N PRO A 211 47.78 -9.37 -12.64
CA PRO A 211 47.01 -9.50 -11.39
C PRO A 211 46.26 -8.20 -11.07
N CYS A 212 45.01 -8.30 -10.60
CA CYS A 212 44.21 -7.14 -10.19
C CYS A 212 44.97 -6.31 -9.13
N ARG A 213 45.46 -5.13 -9.51
CA ARG A 213 46.36 -4.33 -8.65
C ARG A 213 45.65 -3.66 -7.47
N GLN A 214 44.33 -3.54 -7.54
CA GLN A 214 43.48 -3.14 -6.42
C GLN A 214 42.19 -3.95 -6.50
N ARG A 215 42.02 -4.89 -5.57
CA ARG A 215 40.68 -5.19 -5.10
C ARG A 215 40.17 -3.88 -4.50
N THR A 216 39.38 -3.12 -5.24
CA THR A 216 38.37 -2.32 -4.56
C THR A 216 37.45 -3.35 -3.92
N ASP A 217 37.77 -3.76 -2.69
CA ASP A 217 36.75 -4.22 -1.78
C ASP A 217 35.79 -3.05 -1.66
N THR A 218 34.82 -2.94 -2.57
CA THR A 218 33.65 -2.09 -2.37
C THR A 218 32.88 -2.74 -1.23
N ALA A 219 33.35 -2.41 -0.03
CA ALA A 219 32.73 -2.56 1.27
C ALA A 219 31.95 -3.87 1.48
N THR A 220 32.66 -4.96 1.77
CA THR A 220 32.14 -5.90 2.76
C THR A 220 32.03 -5.17 4.11
N GLY A 221 30.78 -4.92 4.53
CA GLY A 221 30.43 -4.84 5.95
C GLY A 221 30.67 -3.52 6.68
N SER A 222 30.07 -2.42 6.21
CA SER A 222 29.63 -1.26 7.02
C SER A 222 28.93 -0.31 6.03
N ALA A 223 27.61 -0.12 6.03
CA ALA A 223 26.75 0.08 7.16
C ALA A 223 25.31 -0.36 6.81
N LEU A 224 24.72 -1.25 7.61
CA LEU A 224 23.26 -1.35 7.72
C LEU A 224 22.62 0.00 8.13
N GLN A 225 23.42 0.99 8.52
CA GLN A 225 23.01 2.23 9.16
C GLN A 225 22.48 3.32 8.21
N GLY A 226 22.67 3.22 6.89
CA GLY A 226 22.38 4.33 5.97
C GLY A 226 20.90 4.69 5.84
N TYR A 227 20.01 3.73 6.12
CA TYR A 227 18.56 3.90 6.02
C TYR A 227 17.83 3.08 7.08
N ILE A 228 18.38 2.99 8.29
CA ILE A 228 17.61 2.58 9.47
C ILE A 228 17.18 3.88 10.13
N ALA A 229 15.88 4.07 10.24
CA ALA A 229 15.34 5.27 10.86
C ALA A 229 15.81 5.42 12.31
N ASP A 230 15.96 6.68 12.74
CA ASP A 230 16.25 7.02 14.12
C ASP A 230 15.15 6.49 15.07
N GLU A 231 15.54 6.04 16.26
CA GLU A 231 14.62 5.41 17.22
C GLU A 231 13.54 6.39 17.73
N ASP A 232 13.89 7.67 17.91
CA ASP A 232 12.94 8.72 18.30
C ASP A 232 12.00 9.05 17.14
N ALA A 233 12.53 9.13 15.91
CA ALA A 233 11.69 9.32 14.72
C ALA A 233 10.71 8.14 14.53
N ALA A 234 11.14 6.90 14.76
CA ALA A 234 10.29 5.72 14.73
C ALA A 234 9.18 5.75 15.79
N LEU A 235 9.46 6.25 16.99
CA LEU A 235 8.44 6.41 18.04
C LEU A 235 7.31 7.35 17.60
N HIS A 236 7.64 8.46 16.94
CA HIS A 236 6.68 9.49 16.53
C HIS A 236 5.98 9.20 15.20
N ALA A 237 6.57 8.36 14.34
CA ALA A 237 6.04 8.06 13.01
C ALA A 237 5.02 6.90 13.00
N ARG A 238 4.32 6.62 14.11
CA ARG A 238 3.36 5.50 14.21
C ARG A 238 1.96 5.95 13.80
N TRP A 239 1.37 5.28 12.82
CA TRP A 239 0.01 5.59 12.36
C TRP A 239 -1.06 5.38 13.43
N GLU A 240 -0.84 4.43 14.33
CA GLU A 240 -1.79 3.95 15.34
C GLU A 240 -1.57 4.55 16.74
N GLN A 241 -1.08 5.78 16.85
CA GLN A 241 -1.10 6.54 18.12
C GLN A 241 -2.53 6.99 18.54
N ALA A 242 -3.52 6.09 18.39
CA ALA A 242 -4.86 6.24 18.92
C ALA A 242 -4.93 5.73 20.37
N SER A 243 -4.29 6.46 21.29
CA SER A 243 -4.84 6.61 22.66
C SER A 243 -5.13 8.07 22.99
N GLN A 244 -4.92 8.98 22.05
CA GLN A 244 -5.39 10.36 22.12
C GLN A 244 -6.14 10.68 20.84
N GLU A 245 -7.22 9.94 20.59
CA GLU A 245 -8.40 10.57 20.00
C GLU A 245 -8.77 11.74 20.92
N THR A 246 -8.15 12.88 20.67
CA THR A 246 -8.58 14.12 21.29
C THR A 246 -10.05 14.22 20.90
N ILE A 247 -10.91 14.42 21.90
CA ILE A 247 -12.38 14.48 21.85
C ILE A 247 -12.91 15.52 20.82
N SER A 248 -12.07 16.10 19.96
CA SER A 248 -12.35 17.22 19.09
C SER A 248 -12.88 16.89 17.69
N GLU A 249 -12.77 15.66 17.14
CA GLU A 249 -13.18 15.43 15.73
C GLU A 249 -13.96 14.13 15.44
N THR A 250 -14.71 13.57 16.41
CA THR A 250 -15.71 12.52 16.08
C THR A 250 -17.01 13.11 15.56
N THR A 251 -17.22 14.41 15.74
CA THR A 251 -18.48 15.11 15.45
C THR A 251 -18.27 16.35 14.59
N HIS A 252 -19.04 16.48 13.53
CA HIS A 252 -19.05 17.66 12.65
C HIS A 252 -20.49 18.16 12.47
N LEU A 253 -20.64 19.47 12.24
CA LEU A 253 -21.96 20.06 12.00
C LEU A 253 -22.39 19.85 10.55
N CYS A 254 -23.64 19.42 10.34
CA CYS A 254 -24.23 19.32 9.02
C CYS A 254 -24.18 20.69 8.30
N PRO A 255 -23.57 20.82 7.11
CA PRO A 255 -23.44 22.11 6.42
C PRO A 255 -24.77 22.83 6.17
N LYS A 256 -25.87 22.06 5.99
CA LYS A 256 -27.20 22.60 5.69
C LYS A 256 -28.02 22.99 6.92
N CYS A 257 -27.97 22.22 8.01
CA CYS A 257 -28.86 22.43 9.17
C CYS A 257 -28.14 22.56 10.52
N GLN A 258 -26.82 22.51 10.52
CA GLN A 258 -25.94 22.72 11.67
C GLN A 258 -26.19 21.75 12.84
N VAL A 259 -26.86 20.62 12.60
CA VAL A 259 -27.00 19.56 13.61
C VAL A 259 -25.69 18.76 13.69
N PRO A 260 -25.21 18.42 14.89
CA PRO A 260 -24.04 17.57 15.07
C PRO A 260 -24.27 16.18 14.46
N VAL A 261 -23.30 15.70 13.69
CA VAL A 261 -23.28 14.39 13.05
C VAL A 261 -21.98 13.70 13.43
N GLU A 262 -22.09 12.49 13.97
CA GLU A 262 -20.93 11.67 14.35
C GLU A 262 -20.46 10.79 13.18
N LYS A 263 -19.15 10.62 13.05
CA LYS A 263 -18.55 9.74 12.03
C LYS A 263 -18.54 8.30 12.53
N ASN A 264 -19.35 7.44 11.90
CA ASN A 264 -19.42 6.02 12.23
C ASN A 264 -18.71 5.22 11.13
N GLY A 265 -17.41 4.95 11.29
CA GLY A 265 -16.60 4.12 10.39
C GLY A 265 -15.69 4.90 9.44
N GLY A 266 -15.19 4.23 8.39
CA GLY A 266 -14.17 4.77 7.46
C GLY A 266 -14.73 5.52 6.24
N CYS A 267 -16.04 5.58 6.04
CA CYS A 267 -16.64 6.24 4.88
C CYS A 267 -16.74 7.76 5.09
N MET A 268 -16.30 8.56 4.11
CA MET A 268 -16.44 10.03 4.14
C MET A 268 -17.80 10.53 3.64
N HIS A 269 -18.67 9.65 3.12
CA HIS A 269 -20.03 9.99 2.70
C HIS A 269 -20.98 10.01 3.91
N MET A 270 -21.34 11.22 4.31
CA MET A 270 -22.22 11.48 5.43
C MET A 270 -23.62 11.81 4.97
N VAL A 271 -24.61 11.32 5.71
CA VAL A 271 -26.02 11.69 5.52
C VAL A 271 -26.52 12.29 6.82
N CYS A 272 -27.11 13.47 6.75
CA CYS A 272 -27.65 14.13 7.94
C CYS A 272 -28.78 13.28 8.55
N PRO A 273 -28.70 12.92 9.86
CA PRO A 273 -29.70 12.05 10.50
C PRO A 273 -31.06 12.73 10.67
N ARG A 274 -31.11 14.06 10.56
CA ARG A 274 -32.35 14.83 10.72
C ARG A 274 -33.32 14.53 9.56
N PRO A 275 -34.53 13.98 9.81
CA PRO A 275 -35.44 13.51 8.76
C PRO A 275 -35.87 14.58 7.75
N GLN A 276 -35.96 15.83 8.18
CA GLN A 276 -36.30 16.98 7.34
C GLN A 276 -35.11 17.57 6.57
N CYS A 277 -33.88 17.14 6.86
CA CYS A 277 -32.68 17.63 6.20
C CYS A 277 -32.16 16.62 5.18
N LYS A 278 -31.81 15.39 5.65
CA LYS A 278 -31.22 14.29 4.86
C LYS A 278 -30.11 14.72 3.88
N PHE A 279 -29.41 15.80 4.17
CA PHE A 279 -28.37 16.33 3.31
C PHE A 279 -27.19 15.35 3.26
N GLU A 280 -26.71 15.06 2.05
CA GLU A 280 -25.56 14.22 1.80
C GLU A 280 -24.32 15.08 1.60
N TRP A 281 -23.27 14.82 2.36
CA TRP A 281 -22.10 15.69 2.39
C TRP A 281 -20.82 14.91 2.68
N CYS A 282 -19.68 15.48 2.30
CA CYS A 282 -18.37 14.90 2.55
C CYS A 282 -17.84 15.28 3.92
N TRP A 283 -17.45 14.29 4.74
CA TRP A 283 -16.84 14.50 6.06
C TRP A 283 -15.60 15.41 6.00
N PHE A 284 -14.71 15.16 5.04
CA PHE A 284 -13.45 15.90 4.88
C PHE A 284 -13.67 17.31 4.30
N CYS A 285 -14.32 17.42 3.14
CA CYS A 285 -14.48 18.69 2.43
C CYS A 285 -15.57 19.61 3.00
N ARG A 286 -16.52 19.06 3.78
CA ARG A 286 -17.72 19.76 4.30
C ARG A 286 -18.61 20.41 3.23
N VAL A 287 -18.60 19.85 2.02
CA VAL A 287 -19.45 20.25 0.88
C VAL A 287 -20.47 19.15 0.55
N GLU A 288 -21.42 19.45 -0.32
CA GLU A 288 -22.38 18.47 -0.86
C GLU A 288 -21.64 17.27 -1.48
N TRP A 289 -22.13 16.05 -1.19
CA TRP A 289 -21.50 14.84 -1.69
C TRP A 289 -21.56 14.79 -3.22
N ASN A 290 -20.40 14.58 -3.84
CA ASN A 290 -20.26 14.62 -5.29
C ASN A 290 -19.25 13.58 -5.77
N ARG A 291 -19.15 13.41 -7.10
CA ARG A 291 -18.25 12.43 -7.72
C ARG A 291 -16.77 12.71 -7.46
N GLU A 292 -16.39 13.97 -7.27
CA GLU A 292 -15.02 14.35 -6.93
C GLU A 292 -14.66 13.87 -5.51
N CYS A 293 -15.58 14.06 -4.54
CA CYS A 293 -15.42 13.54 -3.18
C CYS A 293 -15.35 12.00 -3.15
N MET A 294 -16.19 11.36 -3.98
CA MET A 294 -16.21 9.91 -4.15
C MET A 294 -14.92 9.38 -4.76
N GLY A 295 -14.31 10.09 -5.71
CA GLY A 295 -13.04 9.68 -6.32
C GLY A 295 -11.83 9.90 -5.41
N ASN A 296 -11.77 11.06 -4.74
CA ASN A 296 -10.55 11.51 -4.07
C ASN A 296 -10.41 11.00 -2.63
N HIS A 297 -11.51 10.80 -1.91
CA HIS A 297 -11.48 10.42 -0.51
C HIS A 297 -12.79 9.75 -0.09
N TRP A 298 -13.20 8.69 -0.80
CA TRP A 298 -14.36 7.89 -0.37
C TRP A 298 -14.15 7.33 1.03
N PHE A 299 -12.95 6.81 1.30
CA PHE A 299 -12.58 6.18 2.55
C PHE A 299 -11.38 6.89 3.20
N GLY A 300 -11.23 6.77 4.52
CA GLY A 300 -10.14 7.37 5.29
C GLY A 300 -10.08 6.87 6.72
#